data_AF-A0A6P7U3E1-F1
#
_entry.id   AF-A0A6P7U3E1-F1
#
_cell.length_a   1.000
_cell.length_b   1.000
_cell.length_c   1.000
_cell.angle_alpha   90.00
_cell.angle_beta   90.00
_cell.angle_gamma   90.00
#
_symmetry.space_group_name_H-M   'P 1'
#
loop_
_entity.id
_entity.type
_entity.pdbx_description
1 polymer ?
#
loop_
_entity_poly.entity_id
_entity_poly.type
_entity_poly.pdbx_seq_one_letter_code
_entity_poly.pdbx_strand_id
1 'polypeptide(L)'
;MVLSVSLSLPDDFETTFNDFKLKHKYDYIIIHLNEDKSSLVVADKCDTSSREKTQIFEEMSEKVLNLDKSCFILFDNPFAWIKFIKEQEDVKTKMLLASSFQSVRTRYNTGYFEAYGPSDMVYGTFINNRKS
;
A
#
# COMPACT_ATOMS: atom_id res chain seq x y z
N MET A 1 4.95 10.70 -22.86
CA MET A 1 5.96 9.73 -22.41
C MET A 1 5.91 9.73 -20.88
N VAL A 2 5.35 8.69 -20.26
CA VAL A 2 5.29 8.62 -18.79
C VAL A 2 6.61 8.02 -18.33
N LEU A 3 7.41 8.79 -17.58
CA LEU A 3 8.63 8.29 -16.95
C LEU A 3 8.23 7.41 -15.76
N SER A 4 8.04 6.12 -16.01
CA SER A 4 7.89 5.12 -14.94
C SER A 4 9.25 4.75 -14.40
N VAL A 5 9.55 5.21 -13.19
CA VAL A 5 10.68 4.69 -12.40
C VAL A 5 10.25 3.35 -11.84
N SER A 6 10.87 2.27 -12.31
CA SER A 6 10.63 0.92 -11.81
C SER A 6 11.52 0.68 -10.59
N LEU A 7 11.01 1.02 -9.41
CA LEU A 7 11.61 0.53 -8.17
C LEU A 7 11.47 -0.99 -8.11
N SER A 8 12.55 -1.66 -7.77
CA SER A 8 12.52 -3.09 -7.52
C SER A 8 11.69 -3.38 -6.28
N LEU A 9 10.75 -4.30 -6.42
CA LEU A 9 10.13 -4.95 -5.28
C LEU A 9 11.13 -5.93 -4.67
N PRO A 10 11.00 -6.27 -3.37
CA PRO A 10 11.77 -7.34 -2.76
C PRO A 10 11.62 -8.63 -3.56
N ASP A 11 12.67 -9.44 -3.63
CA ASP A 11 12.65 -10.72 -4.36
C ASP A 11 11.58 -11.69 -3.80
N ASP A 12 11.31 -11.61 -2.50
CA ASP A 12 10.29 -12.40 -1.80
C ASP A 12 8.87 -11.80 -1.88
N PHE A 13 8.72 -10.62 -2.49
CA PHE A 13 7.44 -9.95 -2.58
C PHE A 13 6.46 -10.71 -3.47
N GLU A 14 6.92 -11.35 -4.54
CA GLU A 14 6.04 -12.13 -5.42
C GLU A 14 5.43 -13.33 -4.70
N THR A 15 6.22 -14.02 -3.86
CA THR A 15 5.73 -15.08 -2.99
C THR A 15 4.75 -14.53 -1.94
N THR A 16 5.08 -13.41 -1.31
CA THR A 16 4.23 -12.77 -0.31
C THR A 16 2.90 -12.30 -0.91
N PHE A 17 2.93 -11.74 -2.13
CA PHE A 17 1.76 -11.32 -2.88
C PHE A 17 0.89 -12.52 -3.27
N ASN A 18 1.48 -13.64 -3.68
CA ASN A 18 0.73 -14.85 -3.99
C ASN A 18 0.09 -15.47 -2.73
N ASP A 19 0.81 -15.48 -1.61
CA ASP A 19 0.26 -15.87 -0.30
C ASP A 19 -0.91 -14.94 0.11
N PHE A 20 -0.79 -13.65 -0.17
CA PHE A 20 -1.84 -12.65 0.08
C PHE A 20 -3.07 -12.88 -0.79
N LYS A 21 -2.90 -12.94 -2.13
CA LYS A 21 -3.99 -12.98 -3.10
C LYS A 21 -4.67 -14.33 -3.23
N LEU A 22 -3.91 -15.42 -3.19
CA LEU A 22 -4.44 -16.77 -3.44
C LEU A 22 -4.82 -17.49 -2.15
N LYS A 23 -4.07 -17.25 -1.07
CA LYS A 23 -4.29 -17.96 0.21
C LYS A 23 -5.02 -17.11 1.23
N HIS A 24 -5.31 -15.83 0.93
CA HIS A 24 -5.91 -14.89 1.89
C HIS A 24 -5.21 -14.99 3.24
N LYS A 25 -3.87 -15.02 3.21
CA LYS A 25 -3.05 -15.29 4.40
C LYS A 25 -2.88 -14.05 5.27
N TYR A 26 -2.96 -12.86 4.68
CA TYR A 26 -2.81 -11.61 5.38
C TYR A 26 -3.98 -10.68 5.07
N ASP A 27 -4.46 -9.95 6.08
CA ASP A 27 -5.47 -8.91 5.93
C ASP A 27 -4.89 -7.63 5.32
N TYR A 28 -3.63 -7.31 5.64
CA TYR A 28 -2.90 -6.22 4.99
C TYR A 28 -1.38 -6.46 4.97
N ILE A 29 -0.71 -5.76 4.04
CA ILE A 29 0.74 -5.65 3.95
C ILE A 29 1.10 -4.18 3.76
N ILE A 30 1.99 -3.65 4.60
CA ILE A 30 2.54 -2.29 4.47
C ILE A 30 3.92 -2.38 3.82
N ILE A 31 4.17 -1.54 2.83
CA ILE A 31 5.39 -1.48 2.04
C ILE A 31 5.88 -0.04 2.00
N HIS A 32 7.15 0.22 2.28
CA HIS A 32 7.73 1.55 2.14
C HIS A 32 9.05 1.50 1.35
N LEU A 33 9.62 2.67 1.08
CA LEU A 33 10.96 2.78 0.53
C LEU A 33 12.00 2.41 1.57
N ASN A 34 13.07 1.72 1.17
CA ASN A 34 14.25 1.57 2.01
C ASN A 34 14.90 2.94 2.30
N GLU A 35 15.88 2.96 3.21
CA GLU A 35 16.56 4.21 3.62
C GLU A 35 17.25 4.91 2.45
N ASP A 36 17.82 4.14 1.52
CA ASP A 36 18.48 4.66 0.31
C ASP A 36 17.49 5.10 -0.78
N LYS A 37 16.18 4.90 -0.58
CA LYS A 37 15.11 5.17 -1.55
C LYS A 37 15.33 4.50 -2.91
N SER A 38 16.02 3.36 -2.92
CA SER A 38 16.41 2.59 -4.10
C SER A 38 15.50 1.39 -4.36
N SER A 39 14.82 0.88 -3.32
CA SER A 39 13.91 -0.26 -3.44
C SER A 39 12.72 -0.13 -2.49
N LEU A 40 11.68 -0.90 -2.78
CA LEU A 40 10.55 -1.11 -1.85
C LEU A 40 10.89 -2.25 -0.88
N VAL A 41 10.37 -2.18 0.34
CA VAL A 41 10.53 -3.22 1.38
C VAL A 41 9.24 -3.41 2.15
N VAL A 42 8.95 -4.65 2.57
CA VAL A 42 7.80 -4.94 3.44
C VAL A 42 8.11 -4.48 4.86
N ALA A 43 7.28 -3.59 5.38
CA ALA A 43 7.45 -2.95 6.68
C ALA A 43 6.69 -3.69 7.78
N ASP A 44 5.45 -4.07 7.49
CA ASP A 44 4.56 -4.74 8.42
C ASP A 44 3.57 -5.60 7.62
N LYS A 45 3.02 -6.62 8.28
CA LYS A 45 1.98 -7.49 7.72
C LYS A 45 1.08 -8.00 8.84
N CYS A 46 -0.21 -8.09 8.56
CA CYS A 46 -1.19 -8.62 9.51
C CYS A 46 -1.76 -9.91 8.96
N ASP A 47 -1.51 -11.03 9.64
CA ASP A 47 -2.12 -12.32 9.28
C ASP A 47 -3.64 -12.22 9.31
N THR A 48 -4.29 -13.00 8.45
CA THR A 48 -5.74 -12.97 8.33
C THR A 48 -6.40 -13.45 9.61
N SER A 49 -7.30 -12.61 10.12
CA SER A 49 -8.03 -12.84 11.35
C SER A 49 -9.53 -12.90 11.11
N SER A 50 -10.27 -13.52 12.04
CA SER A 50 -11.75 -13.54 12.02
C SER A 50 -12.38 -12.21 12.47
N ARG A 51 -11.57 -11.16 12.62
CA ARG A 51 -12.01 -9.83 13.06
C ARG A 51 -12.74 -9.10 11.93
N GLU A 52 -13.53 -8.09 12.30
CA GLU A 52 -14.20 -7.25 11.32
C GLU A 52 -13.18 -6.47 10.48
N LYS A 53 -13.34 -6.49 9.15
CA LYS A 53 -12.42 -5.82 8.22
C LYS A 53 -12.35 -4.30 8.44
N THR A 54 -13.46 -3.69 8.88
CA THR A 54 -13.49 -2.28 9.27
C THR A 54 -12.50 -1.99 10.41
N GLN A 55 -12.50 -2.82 11.45
CA GLN A 55 -11.59 -2.65 12.60
C GLN A 55 -10.13 -2.86 12.18
N ILE A 56 -9.87 -3.88 11.36
CA ILE A 56 -8.52 -4.13 10.83
C ILE A 56 -8.03 -2.95 9.99
N PHE A 57 -8.91 -2.35 9.18
CA PHE A 57 -8.59 -1.16 8.40
C PHE A 57 -8.27 0.03 9.30
N GLU A 58 -9.06 0.27 10.35
CA GLU A 58 -8.82 1.35 11.32
C GLU A 58 -7.49 1.18 12.06
N GLU A 59 -7.18 -0.03 12.56
CA GLU A 59 -5.90 -0.35 13.20
C GLU A 59 -4.72 -0.09 12.23
N MET A 60 -4.87 -0.49 10.97
CA MET A 60 -3.86 -0.25 9.93
C MET A 60 -3.73 1.24 9.62
N SER A 61 -4.83 1.97 9.50
CA SER A 61 -4.86 3.41 9.29
C SER A 61 -4.14 4.15 10.42
N GLU A 62 -4.43 3.84 11.67
CA GLU A 62 -3.75 4.43 12.82
C GLU A 62 -2.24 4.17 12.79
N LYS A 63 -1.82 2.94 12.49
CA LYS A 63 -0.41 2.60 12.30
C LYS A 63 0.23 3.47 11.23
N VAL A 64 -0.36 3.53 10.03
CA VAL A 64 0.16 4.28 8.88
C VAL A 64 0.21 5.78 9.13
N LEU A 65 -0.81 6.34 9.78
CA LEU A 65 -0.84 7.76 10.14
C LEU A 65 0.27 8.12 11.14
N ASN A 66 0.65 7.21 12.02
CA ASN A 66 1.74 7.38 12.98
C ASN A 66 3.15 7.10 12.40
N LEU A 67 3.26 6.44 11.24
CA LEU A 67 4.56 6.23 10.57
C LEU A 67 5.12 7.55 10.03
N ASP A 68 6.38 7.89 10.29
CA ASP A 68 7.00 9.10 9.71
C ASP A 68 7.44 8.93 8.23
N LYS A 69 6.78 8.01 7.50
CA LYS A 69 7.12 7.68 6.11
C LYS A 69 5.86 7.47 5.29
N SER A 70 5.94 7.85 4.02
CA SER A 70 4.94 7.49 3.01
C SER A 70 5.06 6.02 2.60
N CYS A 71 3.95 5.38 2.26
CA CYS A 71 3.90 3.92 2.03
C CYS A 71 2.86 3.50 1.00
N PHE A 72 3.00 2.26 0.54
CA PHE A 72 1.95 1.50 -0.12
C PHE A 72 1.39 0.48 0.86
N ILE A 73 0.09 0.22 0.76
CA ILE A 73 -0.58 -0.83 1.51
C ILE A 73 -1.29 -1.73 0.52
N LEU A 74 -1.24 -3.03 0.73
CA LEU A 74 -2.10 -3.99 0.07
C LEU A 74 -3.13 -4.46 1.09
N PHE A 75 -4.43 -4.27 0.83
CA PHE A 75 -5.51 -4.59 1.76
C PHE A 75 -6.45 -5.64 1.18
N ASP A 76 -6.79 -6.67 1.95
CA ASP A 76 -7.60 -7.81 1.53
C ASP A 76 -9.04 -7.68 2.07
N ASN A 77 -9.84 -6.88 1.33
CA ASN A 77 -11.31 -6.88 1.24
C ASN A 77 -11.92 -5.46 1.30
N PRO A 78 -12.23 -4.82 0.16
CA PRO A 78 -11.96 -5.28 -1.19
C PRO A 78 -10.46 -5.26 -1.47
N PHE A 79 -9.99 -6.28 -2.20
CA PHE A 79 -8.59 -6.37 -2.61
C PHE A 79 -8.16 -5.09 -3.35
N ALA A 80 -7.24 -4.32 -2.76
CA ALA A 80 -6.71 -3.13 -3.41
C ALA A 80 -5.36 -2.67 -2.87
N TRP A 81 -4.64 -1.99 -3.76
CA TRP A 81 -3.49 -1.17 -3.42
C TRP A 81 -3.93 0.19 -2.90
N ILE A 82 -3.46 0.58 -1.72
CA ILE A 82 -3.62 1.92 -1.19
C ILE A 82 -2.26 2.61 -1.28
N LYS A 83 -2.20 3.74 -1.98
CA LYS A 83 -1.03 4.62 -1.94
C LYS A 83 -1.29 5.69 -0.90
N PHE A 84 -0.47 5.72 0.14
CA PHE A 84 -0.53 6.75 1.18
C PHE A 84 0.71 7.65 1.10
N ILE A 85 0.50 8.92 0.76
CA ILE A 85 1.57 9.92 0.67
C ILE A 85 1.33 11.00 1.72
N LYS A 86 2.31 11.19 2.62
CA LYS A 86 2.29 12.27 3.60
C LYS A 86 2.65 13.62 2.97
N GLU A 87 1.99 14.68 3.41
CA GLU A 87 2.28 16.04 2.95
C GLU A 87 3.69 16.51 3.32
N GLN A 88 4.22 16.09 4.46
CA GLN A 88 5.56 16.46 4.92
C GLN A 88 6.71 15.74 4.20
N GLU A 89 6.41 14.72 3.39
CA GLU A 89 7.44 13.96 2.69
C GLU A 89 8.17 14.81 1.64
N ASP A 90 9.46 14.57 1.45
CA ASP A 90 10.24 15.27 0.44
C ASP A 90 9.74 14.97 -0.98
N VAL A 91 9.90 15.95 -1.87
CA VAL A 91 9.40 15.89 -3.27
C VAL A 91 9.96 14.67 -4.01
N LYS A 92 11.21 14.30 -3.77
CA LYS A 92 11.84 13.14 -4.43
C LYS A 92 11.14 11.85 -4.02
N THR A 93 10.84 11.66 -2.74
CA THR A 93 10.09 10.49 -2.24
C THR A 93 8.69 10.43 -2.84
N LYS A 94 7.96 11.55 -2.87
CA LYS A 94 6.63 11.63 -3.49
C LYS A 94 6.65 11.24 -4.96
N MET A 95 7.64 11.75 -5.71
CA MET A 95 7.83 11.42 -7.13
C MET A 95 8.15 9.94 -7.32
N LEU A 96 9.08 9.38 -6.54
CA LEU A 96 9.43 7.96 -6.60
C LEU A 96 8.21 7.06 -6.35
N LEU A 97 7.47 7.32 -5.27
CA LEU A 97 6.26 6.54 -4.96
C LEU A 97 5.19 6.71 -6.03
N ALA A 98 4.92 7.93 -6.52
CA ALA A 98 3.94 8.14 -7.57
C ALA A 98 4.31 7.39 -8.87
N SER A 99 5.58 7.45 -9.30
CA SER A 99 6.06 6.78 -10.50
C SER A 99 6.07 5.26 -10.37
N SER A 100 6.46 4.73 -9.21
CA SER A 100 6.53 3.27 -9.00
C SER A 100 5.18 2.64 -8.74
N PHE A 101 4.22 3.38 -8.17
CA PHE A 101 2.87 2.89 -7.95
C PHE A 101 2.21 2.42 -9.24
N GLN A 102 2.39 3.16 -10.34
CA GLN A 102 1.86 2.77 -11.64
C GLN A 102 2.45 1.43 -12.11
N SER A 103 3.77 1.23 -11.97
CA SER A 103 4.43 -0.02 -12.33
C SER A 103 3.93 -1.21 -11.50
N VAL A 104 3.79 -1.03 -10.18
CA VAL A 104 3.27 -2.06 -9.27
C VAL A 104 1.83 -2.41 -9.61
N ARG A 105 0.98 -1.41 -9.80
CA ARG A 105 -0.43 -1.59 -10.19
C ARG A 105 -0.57 -2.36 -11.50
N THR A 106 0.17 -1.96 -12.54
CA THR A 106 0.13 -2.65 -13.84
C THR A 106 0.62 -4.09 -13.73
N ARG A 107 1.64 -4.36 -12.92
CA ARG A 107 2.19 -5.71 -12.74
C ARG A 107 1.21 -6.68 -12.09
N TYR A 108 0.40 -6.22 -11.12
CA TYR A 108 -0.49 -7.09 -10.35
C TYR A 108 -1.98 -6.99 -10.74
N ASN A 109 -2.32 -6.03 -11.60
CA ASN A 109 -3.64 -5.78 -12.19
C ASN A 109 -4.80 -5.86 -11.18
N THR A 110 -4.75 -5.01 -10.17
CA THR A 110 -5.76 -4.96 -9.09
C THR A 110 -6.25 -3.55 -8.86
N GLY A 111 -7.42 -3.43 -8.23
CA GLY A 111 -8.00 -2.15 -7.85
C GLY A 111 -7.07 -1.34 -6.94
N TYR A 112 -7.30 -0.04 -6.89
CA TYR A 112 -6.44 0.86 -6.14
C TYR A 112 -7.18 2.04 -5.52
N PHE A 113 -6.58 2.63 -4.50
CA PHE A 113 -7.04 3.80 -3.78
C PHE A 113 -5.84 4.70 -3.50
N GLU A 114 -6.05 6.01 -3.56
CA GLU A 114 -5.00 7.01 -3.31
C GLU A 114 -5.45 7.84 -2.11
N ALA A 115 -4.65 7.83 -1.06
CA ALA A 115 -4.89 8.52 0.20
C ALA A 115 -3.76 9.53 0.45
N TYR A 116 -4.13 10.73 0.85
CA TYR A 116 -3.22 11.84 1.09
C TYR A 116 -3.27 12.37 2.52
N GLY A 117 -4.18 11.84 3.35
CA GLY A 117 -4.29 12.21 4.75
C GLY A 117 -5.30 11.38 5.54
N PRO A 118 -5.53 11.74 6.80
CA PRO A 118 -6.41 11.02 7.71
C PRO A 118 -7.86 10.88 7.19
N SER A 119 -8.37 11.90 6.50
CA SER A 119 -9.73 11.89 5.92
C SER A 119 -9.94 10.79 4.88
N ASP A 120 -8.88 10.42 4.17
CA ASP A 120 -8.91 9.37 3.15
C ASP A 120 -8.76 7.98 3.78
N MET A 121 -8.09 7.89 4.93
CA MET A 121 -7.80 6.65 5.66
C MET A 121 -8.97 6.20 6.55
N VAL A 122 -10.21 6.41 6.07
CA VAL A 122 -11.46 5.95 6.69
C VAL A 122 -12.05 4.84 5.82
N TYR A 123 -12.48 3.73 6.43
CA TYR A 123 -12.95 2.56 5.67
C TYR A 123 -14.08 2.89 4.69
N GLY A 124 -15.06 3.69 5.10
CA GLY A 124 -16.15 4.14 4.21
C GLY A 124 -15.65 4.94 3.00
N THR A 125 -14.64 5.80 3.19
CA THR A 125 -14.01 6.56 2.10
C THR A 125 -13.27 5.63 1.13
N PHE A 126 -12.53 4.66 1.68
CA PHE A 126 -11.82 3.65 0.89
C PHE A 126 -12.77 2.84 0.00
N ILE A 127 -13.86 2.31 0.55
CA ILE A 127 -14.84 1.51 -0.20
C ILE A 127 -15.45 2.32 -1.35
N ASN A 128 -15.84 3.57 -1.10
CA ASN A 128 -16.55 4.39 -2.07
C ASN A 128 -15.64 4.98 -3.17
N ASN A 129 -14.36 5.19 -2.88
CA ASN A 129 -13.43 5.87 -3.81
C ASN A 129 -12.38 4.96 -4.44
N ARG A 130 -12.44 3.65 -4.15
CA ARG A 130 -11.60 2.65 -4.80
C ARG A 130 -11.87 2.62 -6.30
N LYS A 131 -10.81 2.71 -7.09
CA LYS A 131 -10.84 2.57 -8.55
C LYS A 131 -10.61 1.10 -8.91
N SER A 132 -11.36 0.59 -9.89
CA SER A 132 -11.22 -0.78 -10.40
C SER A 132 -10.23 -0.85 -11.55
#